data_AF-A0A8K0G4C5-F1
#
_entry.id   AF-A0A8K0G4C5-F1
#
_cell.length_a   1.000
_cell.length_b   1.000
_cell.length_c   1.000
_cell.angle_alpha   90.00
_cell.angle_beta   90.00
_cell.angle_gamma   90.00
#
_symmetry.space_group_name_H-M   'P 1'
#
loop_
_entity.id
_entity.type
_entity.pdbx_description
1 polymer ?
#
loop_
_entity_poly.entity_id
_entity_poly.type
_entity_poly.pdbx_seq_one_letter_code
_entity_poly.pdbx_strand_id
1 'polypeptide(L)'
;MTAVETKLGWTLMGKKPTEENSKNDAALIVTSMFVQEADISNLWSLDVMGITDPVETKSRERVQEEICERFRQAVTINENKRYEICLPWKENRPNIETNKEIAQKRLLITTEKLKRQGFYEEYDQVLMKWLKEDIIEKLTVEEENLWGHYLPHRHVLKENSTTRLRPVFDASAKFKNGVSLNQRLETGPNLIRLIPSILLRFREKEIGVISNIEKAFLQISITPRDRNVLRFLWWNKNNIIEIYRHTRVVFGVTSSPFILAAIIKLHLERIAQDQFIHMSDTIKKLFSSFYVDNCGFSLRGWEYTHCEEPHQLTSVLGLTWDKREDVLMLKCSKFSEIIKEKITKRIILTISHKIFDRIGFACPVLPYPKLLLQTINTLEWDTEVPQEVEQEFRKWYYQLHLLKEVKIPRWISNSYRADNKISFHVFVDASQVAKSRVTPNKKMTIPRLELLAATVGSRLMKSILETMENNQQEVYFWSDSTIVLTWIQRESQWATFVWNRVQEIRKITNVECWRYVPGVLNPADLPSRGCTTKQLIESKWWEGPDWLYNSENWPTSEYYINNEDINSELKKSA
;
A
#
# COMPACT_ATOMS: atom_id res chain seq x y z
N MET A 1 -39.64 9.94 7.72
CA MET A 1 -38.46 10.39 6.95
C MET A 1 -38.62 11.89 6.75
N THR A 2 -37.55 12.66 6.89
CA THR A 2 -37.55 14.12 6.93
C THR A 2 -36.41 14.61 6.05
N ALA A 3 -36.71 15.38 5.02
CA ALA A 3 -35.67 16.00 4.20
C ALA A 3 -35.16 17.27 4.88
N VAL A 4 -33.84 17.38 5.04
CA VAL A 4 -33.15 18.53 5.64
C VAL A 4 -32.20 19.10 4.60
N GLU A 5 -32.36 20.38 4.26
CA GLU A 5 -31.44 21.08 3.38
C GLU A 5 -30.14 21.42 4.13
N THR A 6 -29.01 20.93 3.62
CA THR A 6 -27.67 21.16 4.19
C THR A 6 -26.80 21.96 3.23
N LYS A 7 -25.64 22.45 3.69
CA LYS A 7 -24.63 23.09 2.81
C LYS A 7 -24.05 22.15 1.74
N LEU A 8 -24.39 20.85 1.77
CA LEU A 8 -24.01 19.84 0.78
C LEU A 8 -25.20 19.37 -0.09
N GLY A 9 -26.38 19.97 0.10
CA GLY A 9 -27.63 19.57 -0.57
C GLY A 9 -28.67 18.95 0.38
N TRP A 10 -29.78 18.50 -0.19
CA TRP A 10 -30.90 17.89 0.53
C TRP A 10 -30.55 16.49 1.04
N THR A 11 -30.72 16.25 2.34
CA THR A 11 -30.41 14.99 3.02
C THR A 11 -31.69 14.43 3.66
N LEU A 12 -32.04 13.17 3.35
CA LEU A 12 -33.19 12.49 3.97
C LEU A 12 -32.77 11.77 5.26
N MET A 13 -33.48 12.05 6.34
CA MET A 13 -33.25 11.47 7.68
C MET A 13 -34.49 10.73 8.18
N GLY A 14 -34.36 9.48 8.64
CA GLY A 14 -35.47 8.77 9.27
C GLY A 14 -35.13 7.34 9.65
N LYS A 15 -35.88 6.74 10.59
CA LYS A 15 -35.77 5.32 10.88
C LYS A 15 -36.16 4.50 9.65
N LYS A 16 -35.26 3.62 9.21
CA LYS A 16 -35.49 2.60 8.19
C LYS A 16 -36.46 1.53 8.74
N PRO A 17 -37.40 0.99 7.95
CA PRO A 17 -38.10 -0.23 8.31
C PRO A 17 -37.09 -1.38 8.39
N THR A 18 -37.01 -2.06 9.53
CA THR A 18 -36.23 -3.29 9.66
C THR A 18 -37.00 -4.44 9.04
N GLU A 19 -36.66 -4.79 7.80
CA GLU A 19 -37.08 -6.08 7.24
C GLU A 19 -36.25 -7.20 7.88
N GLU A 20 -36.93 -8.13 8.55
CA GLU A 20 -36.32 -9.34 9.04
C GLU A 20 -36.15 -10.34 7.90
N ASN A 21 -34.92 -10.60 7.51
CA ASN A 21 -34.57 -11.82 6.80
C ASN A 21 -33.34 -12.45 7.47
N SER A 22 -33.51 -13.69 7.91
CA SER A 22 -32.50 -14.43 8.65
C SER A 22 -31.45 -15.03 7.71
N LYS A 23 -30.29 -14.40 7.66
CA LYS A 23 -29.01 -15.07 7.38
C LYS A 23 -28.03 -14.70 8.50
N ASN A 24 -27.13 -15.63 8.82
CA ASN A 24 -26.07 -15.38 9.79
C ASN A 24 -25.02 -14.48 9.14
N ASP A 25 -25.33 -13.19 9.06
CA ASP A 25 -24.50 -12.22 8.35
C ASP A 25 -23.30 -11.86 9.22
N ALA A 26 -22.15 -12.46 8.89
CA ALA A 26 -20.88 -12.11 9.50
C ALA A 26 -20.05 -11.24 8.55
N ALA A 27 -19.45 -10.19 9.10
CA ALA A 27 -18.58 -9.29 8.36
C ALA A 27 -17.14 -9.47 8.85
N LEU A 28 -16.38 -10.32 8.16
CA LEU A 28 -15.02 -10.67 8.56
C LEU A 28 -13.97 -9.69 7.99
N ILE A 29 -12.99 -9.32 8.82
CA ILE A 29 -11.72 -8.76 8.35
C ILE A 29 -10.70 -9.88 8.29
N VAL A 30 -10.41 -10.39 7.08
CA VAL A 30 -9.23 -11.22 6.86
C VAL A 30 -8.06 -10.34 6.41
N THR A 31 -7.25 -9.90 7.36
CA THR A 31 -5.94 -9.29 7.07
C THR A 31 -4.87 -10.34 7.30
N SER A 32 -4.10 -10.70 6.27
CA SER A 32 -3.11 -11.78 6.37
C SER A 32 -1.71 -11.33 6.02
N MET A 33 -0.74 -11.70 6.86
CA MET A 33 0.67 -11.41 6.65
C MET A 33 1.46 -12.67 6.31
N PHE A 34 1.98 -12.73 5.10
CA PHE A 34 2.92 -13.76 4.69
C PHE A 34 4.35 -13.24 4.74
N VAL A 35 5.08 -13.65 5.79
CA VAL A 35 6.49 -13.28 5.99
C VAL A 35 7.38 -14.40 5.50
N GLN A 36 7.98 -14.20 4.32
CA GLN A 36 9.09 -14.98 3.81
C GLN A 36 10.35 -14.12 3.80
N GLU A 37 11.49 -14.74 4.05
CA GLU A 37 12.81 -14.07 4.14
C GLU A 37 12.89 -13.02 5.25
N ALA A 38 12.93 -13.51 6.48
CA ALA A 38 13.68 -12.84 7.53
C ALA A 38 15.07 -13.48 7.66
N ASP A 39 16.07 -12.92 6.99
CA ASP A 39 17.24 -12.53 7.79
C ASP A 39 16.72 -11.58 8.89
N ILE A 40 17.36 -11.49 10.04
CA ILE A 40 16.91 -10.50 11.06
C ILE A 40 16.84 -9.13 10.38
N SER A 41 17.81 -8.82 9.52
CA SER A 41 17.91 -7.69 8.57
C SER A 41 16.74 -7.49 7.58
N ASN A 42 15.97 -8.53 7.26
CA ASN A 42 14.80 -8.46 6.37
C ASN A 42 13.46 -8.63 7.11
N LEU A 43 13.43 -8.98 8.41
CA LEU A 43 12.24 -8.74 9.24
C LEU A 43 11.93 -7.22 9.32
N TRP A 44 12.94 -6.37 9.15
CA TRP A 44 12.76 -4.92 8.96
C TRP A 44 12.20 -4.54 7.57
N SER A 45 12.01 -5.50 6.64
CA SER A 45 11.31 -5.28 5.37
C SER A 45 9.77 -5.41 5.46
N LEU A 46 9.24 -5.59 6.69
CA LEU A 46 7.82 -5.33 7.03
C LEU A 46 7.39 -3.86 6.80
N ASP A 47 8.36 -3.01 6.44
CA ASP A 47 8.31 -1.71 5.77
C ASP A 47 7.28 -1.53 4.62
N VAL A 48 6.58 -2.59 4.19
CA VAL A 48 5.45 -2.55 3.25
C VAL A 48 4.10 -2.23 3.92
N MET A 49 3.91 -2.56 5.20
CA MET A 49 2.63 -2.36 5.93
C MET A 49 2.75 -1.62 7.26
N GLY A 50 3.88 -0.95 7.53
CA GLY A 50 4.01 -0.05 8.67
C GLY A 50 4.25 -0.72 10.03
N ILE A 51 4.51 -2.03 10.05
CA ILE A 51 4.73 -2.79 11.28
C ILE A 51 6.23 -2.91 11.55
N THR A 52 6.74 -2.04 12.42
CA THR A 52 8.17 -1.94 12.75
C THR A 52 8.44 -2.25 14.23
N ASP A 53 9.71 -2.47 14.58
CA ASP A 53 10.11 -2.69 15.97
C ASP A 53 10.02 -1.37 16.78
N PRO A 54 9.46 -1.34 18.00
CA PRO A 54 9.26 -0.09 18.75
C PRO A 54 10.51 0.76 18.96
N VAL A 55 11.71 0.17 18.95
CA VAL A 55 12.98 0.90 19.12
C VAL A 55 13.41 1.61 17.83
N GLU A 56 13.34 0.91 16.70
CA GLU A 56 13.71 1.48 15.37
C GLU A 56 12.61 2.41 14.83
N THR A 57 11.35 2.17 15.22
CA THR A 57 10.21 3.04 14.95
C THR A 57 10.49 4.44 15.48
N LYS A 58 10.85 4.56 16.78
CA LYS A 58 11.12 5.85 17.42
C LYS A 58 12.32 6.61 16.86
N SER A 59 13.35 5.92 16.34
CA SER A 59 14.49 6.61 15.72
C SER A 59 14.16 7.10 14.31
N ARG A 60 13.49 6.27 13.49
CA ARG A 60 13.01 6.66 12.15
C ARG A 60 11.94 7.74 12.20
N GLU A 61 11.00 7.66 13.16
CA GLU A 61 9.96 8.67 13.38
C GLU A 61 10.55 10.02 13.75
N ARG A 62 11.52 10.09 14.68
CA ARG A 62 12.19 11.35 15.03
C ARG A 62 12.87 12.01 13.84
N VAL A 63 13.64 11.25 13.05
CA VAL A 63 14.26 11.78 11.82
C VAL A 63 13.19 12.26 10.85
N GLN A 64 12.07 11.54 10.73
CA GLN A 64 10.97 11.92 9.86
C GLN A 64 10.19 13.15 10.36
N GLU A 65 10.03 13.31 11.66
CA GLU A 65 9.45 14.50 12.31
C GLU A 65 10.35 15.71 12.11
N GLU A 66 11.67 15.58 12.29
CA GLU A 66 12.63 16.65 11.98
C GLU A 66 12.57 17.08 10.51
N ILE A 67 12.49 16.13 9.56
CA ILE A 67 12.32 16.43 8.13
C ILE A 67 10.98 17.15 7.88
N CYS A 68 9.88 16.68 8.48
CA CYS A 68 8.57 17.32 8.38
C CYS A 68 8.58 18.75 8.94
N GLU A 69 9.26 18.98 10.07
CA GLU A 69 9.27 20.27 10.75
C GLU A 69 10.15 21.29 10.01
N ARG A 70 11.36 20.88 9.57
CA ARG A 70 12.19 21.70 8.67
C ARG A 70 11.46 22.03 7.36
N PHE A 71 10.71 21.07 6.81
CA PHE A 71 9.89 21.31 5.63
C PHE A 71 8.80 22.34 5.91
N ARG A 72 7.98 22.17 6.97
CA ARG A 72 6.93 23.11 7.38
C ARG A 72 7.46 24.55 7.52
N GLN A 73 8.60 24.72 8.19
CA GLN A 73 9.22 26.03 8.42
C GLN A 73 9.70 26.69 7.12
N ALA A 74 10.04 25.89 6.10
CA ALA A 74 10.44 26.37 4.77
C ALA A 74 9.26 26.65 3.81
N VAL A 75 8.01 26.30 4.16
CA VAL A 75 6.84 26.54 3.30
C VAL A 75 6.31 27.96 3.45
N THR A 76 6.34 28.71 2.36
CA THR A 76 5.70 30.04 2.26
C THR A 76 4.38 29.97 1.50
N ILE A 77 3.61 31.06 1.52
CA ILE A 77 2.52 31.29 0.56
C ILE A 77 2.97 32.43 -0.36
N ASN A 78 2.91 32.22 -1.68
CA ASN A 78 3.25 33.24 -2.66
C ASN A 78 2.07 34.16 -2.98
N GLU A 79 2.32 35.21 -3.77
CA GLU A 79 1.35 36.25 -4.16
C GLU A 79 0.06 35.67 -4.77
N ASN A 80 0.17 34.54 -5.47
CA ASN A 80 -0.94 33.80 -6.08
C ASN A 80 -1.73 32.93 -5.08
N LYS A 81 -1.54 33.14 -3.76
CA LYS A 81 -2.15 32.38 -2.65
C LYS A 81 -1.88 30.87 -2.71
N ARG A 82 -0.77 30.45 -3.32
CA ARG A 82 -0.35 29.05 -3.39
C ARG A 82 0.79 28.79 -2.40
N TYR A 83 0.82 27.57 -1.87
CA TYR A 83 1.99 27.08 -1.16
C TYR A 83 3.21 27.07 -2.10
N GLU A 84 4.34 27.58 -1.62
CA GLU A 84 5.60 27.58 -2.33
C GLU A 84 6.70 26.93 -1.48
N ILE A 85 7.46 26.02 -2.10
CA ILE A 85 8.43 25.14 -1.42
C ILE A 85 9.77 25.08 -2.15
N CYS A 86 10.83 24.91 -1.38
CA CYS A 86 12.12 24.41 -1.88
C CYS A 86 12.06 22.88 -1.99
N LEU A 87 12.80 22.29 -2.93
CA LEU A 87 12.92 20.84 -2.99
C LEU A 87 13.66 20.32 -1.73
N PRO A 88 13.25 19.18 -1.15
CA PRO A 88 13.87 18.67 0.06
C PRO A 88 15.20 17.97 -0.29
N TRP A 89 16.30 18.72 -0.24
CA TRP A 89 17.65 18.24 -0.51
C TRP A 89 18.23 17.49 0.70
N LYS A 90 18.88 16.33 0.47
CA LYS A 90 19.56 15.54 1.51
C LYS A 90 20.80 16.22 2.10
N GLU A 91 21.48 16.98 1.27
CA GLU A 91 22.74 17.66 1.56
C GLU A 91 22.62 19.11 1.06
N ASN A 92 23.56 19.98 1.47
CA ASN A 92 23.65 21.34 0.92
C ASN A 92 23.73 21.29 -0.62
N ARG A 93 22.62 21.68 -1.26
CA ARG A 93 22.33 21.74 -2.71
C ARG A 93 23.50 21.31 -3.61
N PRO A 94 23.71 20.00 -3.78
CA PRO A 94 24.88 19.49 -4.50
C PRO A 94 24.76 19.74 -6.00
N ASN A 95 25.89 20.03 -6.64
CA ASN A 95 25.94 20.24 -8.09
C ASN A 95 25.61 18.92 -8.81
N ILE A 96 24.48 18.89 -9.53
CA ILE A 96 24.06 17.74 -10.37
C ILE A 96 24.60 17.96 -11.78
N GLU A 97 25.15 16.93 -12.39
CA GLU A 97 25.55 16.98 -13.79
C GLU A 97 24.37 17.23 -14.72
N THR A 98 24.59 18.02 -15.77
CA THR A 98 23.61 18.19 -16.84
C THR A 98 23.53 16.90 -17.67
N ASN A 99 22.30 16.47 -17.95
CA ASN A 99 21.98 15.29 -18.74
C ASN A 99 21.25 15.65 -20.05
N LYS A 100 21.42 16.90 -20.55
CA LYS A 100 20.70 17.46 -21.72
C LYS A 100 20.71 16.51 -22.92
N GLU A 101 21.85 15.90 -23.26
CA GLU A 101 21.96 14.94 -24.36
C GLU A 101 21.05 13.72 -24.22
N ILE A 102 20.89 13.21 -22.99
CA ILE A 102 20.07 12.02 -22.70
C ILE A 102 18.59 12.39 -22.79
N ALA A 103 18.22 13.57 -22.29
CA ALA A 103 16.88 14.12 -22.47
C ALA A 103 16.55 14.33 -23.95
N GLN A 104 17.49 14.85 -24.75
CA GLN A 104 17.32 15.07 -26.18
C GLN A 104 17.16 13.76 -26.96
N LYS A 105 18.04 12.76 -26.73
CA LYS A 105 17.92 11.42 -27.34
C LYS A 105 16.59 10.75 -26.98
N ARG A 106 16.13 10.87 -25.74
CA ARG A 106 14.82 10.36 -25.32
C ARG A 106 13.64 11.15 -25.90
N LEU A 107 13.76 12.48 -26.09
CA LEU A 107 12.74 13.28 -26.76
C LEU A 107 12.50 12.81 -28.19
N LEU A 108 13.56 12.55 -28.96
CA LEU A 108 13.46 12.02 -30.34
C LEU A 108 12.63 10.72 -30.36
N ILE A 109 13.04 9.72 -29.56
CA ILE A 109 12.36 8.42 -29.45
C ILE A 109 10.89 8.57 -28.98
N THR A 110 10.63 9.42 -27.98
CA THR A 110 9.27 9.70 -27.50
C THR A 110 8.42 10.35 -28.59
N THR A 111 9.00 11.25 -29.40
CA THR A 111 8.33 11.95 -30.49
C THR A 111 7.92 11.01 -31.62
N GLU A 112 8.84 10.15 -32.07
CA GLU A 112 8.55 9.10 -33.06
C GLU A 112 7.44 8.17 -32.56
N LYS A 113 7.51 7.78 -31.28
CA LYS A 113 6.49 6.93 -30.66
C LYS A 113 5.11 7.61 -30.57
N LEU A 114 5.07 8.89 -30.21
CA LEU A 114 3.83 9.69 -30.17
C LEU A 114 3.21 9.84 -31.56
N LYS A 115 4.00 10.20 -32.58
CA LYS A 115 3.55 10.33 -33.97
C LYS A 115 3.03 8.99 -34.51
N ARG A 116 3.78 7.91 -34.33
CA ARG A 116 3.37 6.54 -34.73
C ARG A 116 2.09 6.06 -34.04
N GLN A 117 1.76 6.59 -32.86
CA GLN A 117 0.54 6.23 -32.12
C GLN A 117 -0.60 7.26 -32.26
N GLY A 118 -0.44 8.32 -33.05
CA GLY A 118 -1.46 9.36 -33.23
C GLY A 118 -1.74 10.22 -31.99
N PHE A 119 -0.77 10.33 -31.06
CA PHE A 119 -0.93 11.07 -29.80
C PHE A 119 -0.09 12.36 -29.73
N TYR A 120 0.58 12.76 -30.82
CA TYR A 120 1.51 13.90 -30.80
C TYR A 120 0.79 15.23 -30.53
N GLU A 121 -0.33 15.46 -31.21
CA GLU A 121 -1.13 16.69 -31.11
C GLU A 121 -1.84 16.78 -29.75
N GLU A 122 -2.37 15.66 -29.22
CA GLU A 122 -2.94 15.61 -27.87
C GLU A 122 -1.86 15.91 -26.80
N TYR A 123 -0.62 15.41 -26.99
CA TYR A 123 0.48 15.65 -26.06
C TYR A 123 0.92 17.11 -26.05
N ASP A 124 1.06 17.71 -27.24
CA ASP A 124 1.38 19.13 -27.41
C ASP A 124 0.32 20.02 -26.75
N GLN A 125 -0.98 19.72 -26.97
CA GLN A 125 -2.09 20.45 -26.33
C GLN A 125 -2.03 20.40 -24.80
N VAL A 126 -1.62 19.29 -24.18
CA VAL A 126 -1.43 19.21 -22.72
C VAL A 126 -0.30 20.15 -22.27
N LEU A 127 0.84 20.18 -22.98
CA LEU A 127 1.96 21.05 -22.63
C LEU A 127 1.64 22.52 -22.87
N MET A 128 0.97 22.87 -23.97
CA MET A 128 0.51 24.25 -24.24
C MET A 128 -0.53 24.72 -23.20
N LYS A 129 -1.39 23.82 -22.71
CA LYS A 129 -2.27 24.10 -21.58
C LYS A 129 -1.49 24.34 -20.28
N TRP A 130 -0.45 23.56 -20.00
CA TRP A 130 0.41 23.79 -18.83
C TRP A 130 1.20 25.10 -18.92
N LEU A 131 1.62 25.52 -20.11
CA LEU A 131 2.27 26.80 -20.34
C LEU A 131 1.29 27.97 -20.08
N LYS A 132 0.03 27.83 -20.52
CA LYS A 132 -1.03 28.82 -20.26
C LYS A 132 -1.48 28.88 -18.79
N GLU A 133 -1.34 27.79 -18.05
CA GLU A 133 -1.69 27.70 -16.61
C GLU A 133 -0.51 28.05 -15.68
N ASP A 134 0.60 28.59 -16.20
CA ASP A 134 1.85 28.85 -15.48
C ASP A 134 2.35 27.64 -14.67
N ILE A 135 2.18 26.42 -15.20
CA ILE A 135 2.66 25.15 -14.62
C ILE A 135 4.08 24.84 -15.13
N ILE A 136 4.37 25.30 -16.35
CA ILE A 136 5.69 25.31 -16.96
C ILE A 136 5.97 26.71 -17.48
N GLU A 137 7.24 27.09 -17.54
CA GLU A 137 7.71 28.32 -18.16
C GLU A 137 8.79 27.99 -19.20
N LYS A 138 8.83 28.76 -20.29
CA LYS A 138 9.87 28.67 -21.32
C LYS A 138 11.06 29.52 -20.89
N LEU A 139 12.27 29.02 -21.07
CA LEU A 139 13.49 29.74 -20.69
C LEU A 139 13.85 30.81 -21.72
N THR A 140 14.45 31.91 -21.26
CA THR A 140 15.14 32.87 -22.13
C THR A 140 16.55 32.37 -22.48
N VAL A 141 17.20 32.97 -23.49
CA VAL A 141 18.55 32.60 -23.93
C VAL A 141 19.57 32.75 -22.78
N GLU A 142 19.40 33.77 -21.95
CA GLU A 142 20.22 34.01 -20.75
C GLU A 142 20.02 32.88 -19.72
N GLU A 143 18.78 32.42 -19.53
CA GLU A 143 18.46 31.33 -18.60
C GLU A 143 18.90 29.96 -19.10
N GLU A 144 18.88 29.71 -20.41
CA GLU A 144 19.38 28.46 -21.00
C GLU A 144 20.86 28.25 -20.69
N ASN A 145 21.65 29.34 -20.66
CA ASN A 145 23.06 29.35 -20.30
C ASN A 145 23.32 29.10 -18.81
N LEU A 146 22.33 29.30 -17.93
CA LEU A 146 22.45 28.93 -16.53
C LEU A 146 22.47 27.41 -16.34
N TRP A 147 23.18 26.96 -15.31
CA TRP A 147 23.21 25.55 -14.92
C TRP A 147 21.79 25.00 -14.66
N GLY A 148 21.56 23.75 -15.10
CA GLY A 148 20.32 23.03 -14.84
C GLY A 148 20.39 21.56 -15.25
N HIS A 149 19.39 20.81 -14.79
CA HIS A 149 19.23 19.38 -15.03
C HIS A 149 17.89 19.10 -15.71
N TYR A 150 17.87 18.11 -16.61
CA TYR A 150 16.76 17.86 -17.52
C TYR A 150 16.04 16.56 -17.16
N LEU A 151 14.73 16.60 -17.19
CA LEU A 151 13.84 15.48 -16.96
C LEU A 151 13.36 14.94 -18.31
N PRO A 152 13.85 13.78 -18.78
CA PRO A 152 13.26 13.13 -19.94
C PRO A 152 11.82 12.72 -19.62
N HIS A 153 10.94 12.78 -20.62
CA HIS A 153 9.52 12.46 -20.42
C HIS A 153 9.00 11.45 -21.44
N ARG A 154 7.85 10.87 -21.10
CA ARG A 154 7.10 9.93 -21.92
C ARG A 154 5.61 10.07 -21.63
N HIS A 155 4.76 9.69 -22.57
CA HIS A 155 3.33 9.58 -22.31
C HIS A 155 2.98 8.34 -21.49
N VAL A 156 1.95 8.49 -20.68
CA VAL A 156 1.18 7.41 -20.06
C VAL A 156 -0.29 7.61 -20.41
N LEU A 157 -0.93 6.56 -20.90
CA LEU A 157 -2.36 6.50 -21.10
C LEU A 157 -3.04 6.05 -19.79
N LYS A 158 -4.03 6.80 -19.33
CA LYS A 158 -4.96 6.36 -18.29
C LYS A 158 -6.32 6.10 -18.93
N GLU A 159 -6.68 4.82 -19.02
CA GLU A 159 -8.03 4.39 -19.38
C GLU A 159 -9.05 4.96 -18.37
N ASN A 160 -10.24 5.32 -18.86
CA ASN A 160 -11.34 5.89 -18.08
C ASN A 160 -10.94 7.15 -17.26
N SER A 161 -10.28 8.10 -17.92
CA SER A 161 -9.83 9.37 -17.33
C SER A 161 -10.13 10.54 -18.25
N THR A 162 -10.70 11.62 -17.71
CA THR A 162 -10.98 12.88 -18.44
C THR A 162 -9.71 13.55 -19.00
N THR A 163 -8.53 13.14 -18.54
CA THR A 163 -7.24 13.44 -19.16
C THR A 163 -6.59 12.10 -19.47
N ARG A 164 -6.80 11.60 -20.69
CA ARG A 164 -6.41 10.27 -21.15
C ARG A 164 -4.88 10.17 -21.28
N LEU A 165 -4.28 11.15 -21.94
CA LEU A 165 -2.83 11.24 -22.13
C LEU A 165 -2.17 12.12 -21.05
N ARG A 166 -1.09 11.64 -20.43
CA ARG A 166 -0.36 12.37 -19.39
C ARG A 166 1.16 12.35 -19.63
N PRO A 167 1.86 13.50 -19.63
CA PRO A 167 3.31 13.55 -19.54
C PRO A 167 3.79 13.02 -18.19
N VAL A 168 4.75 12.10 -18.20
CA VAL A 168 5.42 11.56 -17.01
C VAL A 168 6.93 11.72 -17.17
N PHE A 169 7.56 12.34 -16.17
CA PHE A 169 8.97 12.70 -16.17
C PHE A 169 9.81 11.67 -15.42
N ASP A 170 11.07 11.50 -15.82
CA ASP A 170 12.02 10.57 -15.22
C ASP A 170 13.14 11.31 -14.49
N ALA A 171 12.93 11.61 -13.21
CA ALA A 171 13.94 12.21 -12.33
C ALA A 171 14.99 11.19 -11.81
N SER A 172 14.92 9.93 -12.25
CA SER A 172 15.98 8.93 -12.05
C SER A 172 16.97 8.90 -13.22
N ALA A 173 16.71 9.65 -14.30
CA ALA A 173 17.64 9.82 -15.40
C ALA A 173 18.91 10.56 -14.95
N LYS A 174 20.08 10.10 -15.41
CA LYS A 174 21.39 10.62 -15.00
C LYS A 174 22.41 10.49 -16.13
N PHE A 175 23.41 11.36 -16.13
CA PHE A 175 24.55 11.26 -17.04
C PHE A 175 25.46 10.08 -16.65
N LYS A 176 26.39 9.69 -17.53
CA LYS A 176 27.27 8.51 -17.31
C LYS A 176 28.05 8.67 -16.00
N ASN A 177 27.98 7.66 -15.13
CA ASN A 177 28.55 7.64 -13.77
C ASN A 177 28.05 8.73 -12.79
N GLY A 178 27.24 9.68 -13.26
CA GLY A 178 26.64 10.72 -12.43
C GLY A 178 25.53 10.24 -11.49
N VAL A 179 24.99 11.21 -10.74
CA VAL A 179 23.88 11.06 -9.81
C VAL A 179 22.57 11.58 -10.41
N SER A 180 21.46 10.94 -10.08
CA SER A 180 20.11 11.39 -10.49
C SER A 180 19.52 12.39 -9.47
N LEU A 181 18.56 13.20 -9.91
CA LEU A 181 17.81 14.09 -9.02
C LEU A 181 17.15 13.33 -7.86
N ASN A 182 16.51 12.20 -8.17
CA ASN A 182 15.85 11.33 -7.18
C ASN A 182 16.81 10.76 -6.11
N GLN A 183 18.11 10.65 -6.38
CA GLN A 183 19.10 10.23 -5.37
C GLN A 183 19.45 11.38 -4.40
N ARG A 184 19.42 12.64 -4.87
CA ARG A 184 19.77 13.84 -4.09
C ARG A 184 18.62 14.43 -3.28
N LEU A 185 17.38 14.08 -3.61
CA LEU A 185 16.19 14.51 -2.88
C LEU A 185 15.77 13.48 -1.81
N GLU A 186 15.23 13.98 -0.71
CA GLU A 186 14.55 13.16 0.28
C GLU A 186 13.26 12.59 -0.28
N THR A 187 13.12 11.26 -0.23
CA THR A 187 11.88 10.58 -0.62
C THR A 187 10.75 10.87 0.38
N GLY A 188 11.08 11.25 1.62
CA GLY A 188 10.15 11.35 2.73
C GLY A 188 9.64 9.98 3.20
N PRO A 189 8.56 9.94 3.99
CA PRO A 189 8.07 8.70 4.57
C PRO A 189 7.42 7.84 3.49
N ASN A 190 7.54 6.52 3.60
CA ASN A 190 6.88 5.61 2.67
C ASN A 190 5.38 5.53 2.94
N LEU A 191 4.62 6.42 2.29
CA LEU A 191 3.17 6.56 2.47
C LEU A 191 2.37 5.30 2.07
N ILE A 192 2.97 4.38 1.28
CA ILE A 192 2.38 3.07 0.96
C ILE A 192 2.07 2.26 2.24
N ARG A 193 2.85 2.45 3.32
CA ARG A 193 2.63 1.83 4.63
C ARG A 193 1.26 2.17 5.23
N LEU A 194 0.67 3.30 4.85
CA LEU A 194 -0.60 3.77 5.38
C LEU A 194 -1.81 3.17 4.62
N ILE A 195 -1.60 2.51 3.47
CA ILE A 195 -2.70 1.91 2.68
C ILE A 195 -3.56 0.96 3.52
N PRO A 196 -3.01 -0.01 4.28
CA PRO A 196 -3.83 -0.93 5.07
C PRO A 196 -4.67 -0.18 6.11
N SER A 197 -4.07 0.75 6.85
CA SER A 197 -4.79 1.53 7.88
C SER A 197 -5.90 2.41 7.32
N ILE A 198 -5.66 3.08 6.19
CA ILE A 198 -6.66 3.95 5.55
C ILE A 198 -7.77 3.11 4.93
N LEU A 199 -7.43 1.96 4.36
CA LEU A 199 -8.40 1.03 3.78
C LEU A 199 -9.24 0.33 4.87
N LEU A 200 -8.67 0.06 6.05
CA LEU A 200 -9.42 -0.38 7.23
C LEU A 200 -10.42 0.68 7.71
N ARG A 201 -10.00 1.96 7.84
CA ARG A 201 -10.91 3.07 8.17
C ARG A 201 -12.00 3.27 7.10
N PHE A 202 -11.65 3.16 5.81
CA PHE A 202 -12.61 3.20 4.70
C PHE A 202 -13.65 2.08 4.76
N ARG A 203 -13.36 0.98 5.47
CA ARG A 203 -14.26 -0.14 5.70
C ARG A 203 -15.09 -0.04 7.00
N GLU A 204 -14.77 0.89 7.90
CA GLU A 204 -15.36 0.93 9.26
C GLU A 204 -16.82 1.42 9.29
N LYS A 205 -17.17 2.42 8.47
CA LYS A 205 -18.50 3.09 8.52
C LYS A 205 -19.44 2.65 7.40
N GLU A 206 -20.75 2.84 7.59
CA GLU A 206 -21.81 2.48 6.62
C GLU A 206 -21.65 3.16 5.26
N ILE A 207 -21.23 4.43 5.26
CA ILE A 207 -21.04 5.20 4.02
C ILE A 207 -19.55 5.35 3.77
N GLY A 208 -19.03 4.57 2.82
CA GLY A 208 -17.73 4.84 2.21
C GLY A 208 -17.82 6.09 1.34
N VAL A 209 -16.82 6.98 1.42
CA VAL A 209 -16.71 8.17 0.57
C VAL A 209 -15.31 8.26 0.01
N ILE A 210 -15.20 8.50 -1.30
CA ILE A 210 -13.95 8.85 -1.97
C ILE A 210 -14.11 10.16 -2.76
N SER A 211 -12.98 10.80 -3.01
CA SER A 211 -12.84 11.94 -3.91
C SER A 211 -11.56 11.78 -4.73
N ASN A 212 -11.28 12.74 -5.60
CA ASN A 212 -10.10 12.77 -6.46
C ASN A 212 -9.71 14.23 -6.66
N ILE A 213 -8.59 14.66 -6.08
CA ILE A 213 -8.13 16.05 -6.24
C ILE A 213 -7.68 16.29 -7.68
N GLU A 214 -8.26 17.31 -8.33
CA GLU A 214 -7.71 17.77 -9.60
C GLU A 214 -6.33 18.40 -9.43
N LYS A 215 -5.32 17.84 -10.13
CA LYS A 215 -4.00 18.45 -10.31
C LYS A 215 -3.29 18.81 -8.98
N ALA A 216 -3.50 18.05 -7.91
CA ALA A 216 -3.01 18.34 -6.56
C ALA A 216 -1.55 18.86 -6.50
N PHE A 217 -0.61 18.11 -7.08
CA PHE A 217 0.80 18.48 -7.18
C PHE A 217 1.03 19.82 -7.92
N LEU A 218 0.25 20.10 -8.96
CA LEU A 218 0.37 21.31 -9.79
C LEU A 218 -0.20 22.56 -9.09
N GLN A 219 -0.81 22.42 -7.90
CA GLN A 219 -1.17 23.56 -7.05
C GLN A 219 0.02 24.07 -6.22
N ILE A 220 1.00 23.21 -5.94
CA ILE A 220 2.16 23.51 -5.10
C ILE A 220 3.27 24.11 -5.98
N SER A 221 3.77 25.29 -5.61
CA SER A 221 4.79 26.04 -6.35
C SER A 221 6.21 25.66 -5.93
N ILE A 222 7.15 25.67 -6.87
CA ILE A 222 8.58 25.50 -6.62
C ILE A 222 9.25 26.87 -6.66
N THR A 223 10.06 27.17 -5.63
CA THR A 223 10.84 28.42 -5.58
C THR A 223 11.74 28.56 -6.82
N PRO A 224 11.92 29.78 -7.37
CA PRO A 224 12.72 30.00 -8.58
C PRO A 224 14.12 29.38 -8.52
N ARG A 225 14.73 29.35 -7.33
CA ARG A 225 16.02 28.70 -7.05
C ARG A 225 16.06 27.27 -7.58
N ASP A 226 15.02 26.46 -7.33
CA ASP A 226 14.99 25.02 -7.61
C ASP A 226 14.38 24.62 -8.96
N ARG A 227 13.76 25.54 -9.70
CA ARG A 227 13.15 25.21 -11.01
C ARG A 227 14.16 24.71 -12.05
N ASN A 228 15.42 25.14 -11.97
CA ASN A 228 16.46 24.74 -12.93
C ASN A 228 16.85 23.24 -12.91
N VAL A 229 16.49 22.47 -11.88
CA VAL A 229 16.65 21.00 -11.91
C VAL A 229 15.43 20.25 -12.46
N LEU A 230 14.36 20.99 -12.79
CA LEU A 230 13.11 20.50 -13.35
C LEU A 230 12.94 20.96 -14.82
N ARG A 231 14.05 21.14 -15.56
CA ARG A 231 14.00 21.47 -16.99
C ARG A 231 13.51 20.28 -17.80
N PHE A 232 12.95 20.50 -18.97
CA PHE A 232 12.70 19.47 -19.97
C PHE A 232 12.73 20.08 -21.38
N LEU A 233 12.68 19.21 -22.39
CA LEU A 233 12.78 19.59 -23.80
C LEU A 233 11.46 19.27 -24.51
N TRP A 234 10.98 20.20 -25.34
CA TRP A 234 9.84 19.97 -26.24
C TRP A 234 10.02 20.74 -27.55
N TRP A 235 9.20 20.44 -28.55
CA TRP A 235 9.25 21.07 -29.87
C TRP A 235 8.39 22.33 -29.89
N ASN A 236 8.81 23.33 -30.65
CA ASN A 236 7.94 24.43 -31.06
C ASN A 236 7.27 24.14 -32.42
N LYS A 237 6.41 25.07 -32.86
CA LYS A 237 5.67 24.99 -34.13
C LYS A 237 6.56 24.87 -35.37
N ASN A 238 7.83 25.26 -35.28
CA ASN A 238 8.83 25.20 -36.35
C ASN A 238 9.71 23.94 -36.27
N ASN A 239 9.35 22.96 -35.42
CA ASN A 239 10.16 21.77 -35.11
C ASN A 239 11.56 22.06 -34.56
N ILE A 240 11.75 23.20 -33.88
CA ILE A 240 12.96 23.51 -33.12
C ILE A 240 12.75 23.04 -31.67
N ILE A 241 13.77 22.44 -31.07
CA ILE A 241 13.75 22.04 -29.65
C ILE A 241 13.93 23.28 -28.78
N GLU A 242 13.00 23.49 -27.86
CA GLU A 242 13.03 24.57 -26.86
C GLU A 242 13.11 24.01 -25.44
N ILE A 243 13.65 24.81 -24.52
CA ILE A 243 13.80 24.43 -23.12
C ILE A 243 12.67 25.03 -22.29
N TYR A 244 12.00 24.16 -21.55
CA TYR A 244 10.98 24.50 -20.58
C TYR A 244 11.45 24.08 -19.18
N ARG A 245 10.89 24.67 -18.12
CA ARG A 245 11.04 24.17 -16.75
C ARG A 245 9.73 24.22 -15.98
N HIS A 246 9.57 23.34 -15.01
CA HIS A 246 8.39 23.34 -14.16
C HIS A 246 8.47 24.39 -13.05
N THR A 247 7.34 25.07 -12.83
CA THR A 247 7.13 26.04 -11.74
C THR A 247 6.38 25.43 -10.55
N ARG A 248 5.93 24.17 -10.70
CA ARG A 248 5.11 23.41 -9.75
C ARG A 248 5.70 22.03 -9.47
N VAL A 249 5.23 21.36 -8.42
CA VAL A 249 5.63 19.98 -8.09
C VAL A 249 5.20 19.03 -9.22
N VAL A 250 6.12 18.15 -9.66
CA VAL A 250 5.93 17.27 -10.82
C VAL A 250 5.76 15.80 -10.45
N PHE A 251 5.07 15.05 -11.30
CA PHE A 251 5.04 13.59 -11.25
C PHE A 251 6.38 13.00 -11.71
N GLY A 252 6.90 12.01 -10.97
CA GLY A 252 8.13 11.28 -11.31
C GLY A 252 9.35 11.63 -10.44
N VAL A 253 9.24 12.66 -9.61
CA VAL A 253 10.21 12.98 -8.56
C VAL A 253 9.86 12.23 -7.26
N THR A 254 10.87 11.64 -6.59
CA THR A 254 10.68 10.81 -5.38
C THR A 254 10.06 11.55 -4.21
N SER A 255 10.35 12.84 -4.05
CA SER A 255 9.84 13.66 -2.95
C SER A 255 8.39 14.13 -3.13
N SER A 256 7.84 14.07 -4.35
CA SER A 256 6.52 14.67 -4.64
C SER A 256 5.37 14.13 -3.78
N PRO A 257 5.22 12.81 -3.54
CA PRO A 257 4.14 12.28 -2.68
C PRO A 257 4.23 12.79 -1.24
N PHE A 258 5.45 12.87 -0.70
CA PHE A 258 5.72 13.45 0.63
C PHE A 258 5.35 14.94 0.67
N ILE A 259 5.81 15.73 -0.31
CA ILE A 259 5.51 17.16 -0.41
C ILE A 259 3.99 17.39 -0.42
N LEU A 260 3.23 16.62 -1.20
CA LEU A 260 1.77 16.75 -1.24
C LEU A 260 1.13 16.41 0.11
N ALA A 261 1.50 15.28 0.73
CA ALA A 261 0.95 14.88 2.02
C ALA A 261 1.28 15.90 3.14
N ALA A 262 2.50 16.43 3.15
CA ALA A 262 2.93 17.45 4.11
C ALA A 262 2.20 18.79 3.92
N ILE A 263 1.97 19.22 2.67
CA ILE A 263 1.19 20.43 2.37
C ILE A 263 -0.28 20.27 2.72
N ILE A 264 -0.92 19.13 2.42
CA ILE A 264 -2.30 18.84 2.84
C ILE A 264 -2.40 18.91 4.36
N LYS A 265 -1.49 18.25 5.08
CA LYS A 265 -1.40 18.29 6.55
C LYS A 265 -1.27 19.73 7.09
N LEU A 266 -0.34 20.52 6.55
CA LEU A 266 -0.14 21.92 6.94
C LEU A 266 -1.37 22.81 6.63
N HIS A 267 -2.08 22.54 5.53
CA HIS A 267 -3.29 23.27 5.16
C HIS A 267 -4.43 23.04 6.17
N LEU A 268 -4.64 21.79 6.56
CA LEU A 268 -5.62 21.40 7.58
C LEU A 268 -5.28 21.96 8.96
N GLU A 269 -3.99 21.91 9.33
CA GLU A 269 -3.48 22.47 10.59
C GLU A 269 -3.76 23.98 10.68
N ARG A 270 -3.59 24.74 9.58
CA ARG A 270 -3.93 26.17 9.52
C ARG A 270 -5.45 26.41 9.60
N ILE A 271 -6.27 25.67 8.85
CA ILE A 271 -7.74 25.79 8.90
C ILE A 271 -8.29 25.48 10.30
N ALA A 272 -7.67 24.55 11.04
CA ALA A 272 -8.04 24.23 12.42
C ALA A 272 -7.66 25.30 13.44
N GLN A 273 -6.70 26.17 13.12
CA GLN A 273 -6.28 27.32 13.95
C GLN A 273 -7.10 28.58 13.65
N ASP A 274 -7.58 28.73 12.41
CA ASP A 274 -8.50 29.78 11.97
C ASP A 274 -9.95 29.56 12.50
N GLN A 275 -10.91 30.38 12.04
CA GLN A 275 -12.29 30.53 12.57
C GLN A 275 -13.20 29.28 12.58
N PHE A 276 -12.68 28.07 12.33
CA PHE A 276 -13.42 26.83 12.17
C PHE A 276 -13.29 25.85 13.35
N ILE A 277 -13.25 26.35 14.58
CA ILE A 277 -13.26 25.53 15.82
C ILE A 277 -14.40 24.49 15.80
N HIS A 278 -15.58 24.88 15.28
CA HIS A 278 -16.75 24.01 15.12
C HIS A 278 -16.58 22.87 14.10
N MET A 279 -15.52 22.88 13.28
CA MET A 279 -15.17 21.80 12.34
C MET A 279 -14.00 20.95 12.82
N SER A 280 -13.48 21.16 14.05
CA SER A 280 -12.29 20.45 14.56
C SER A 280 -12.37 18.93 14.39
N ASP A 281 -13.51 18.32 14.69
CA ASP A 281 -13.69 16.86 14.58
C ASP A 281 -13.78 16.38 13.12
N THR A 282 -14.34 17.20 12.21
CA THR A 282 -14.28 16.93 10.78
C THR A 282 -12.83 16.99 10.28
N ILE A 283 -12.05 17.99 10.72
CA ILE A 283 -10.65 18.13 10.34
C ILE A 283 -9.81 16.96 10.89
N LYS A 284 -10.05 16.50 12.13
CA LYS A 284 -9.41 15.30 12.70
C LYS A 284 -9.73 14.03 11.90
N LYS A 285 -11.01 13.81 11.54
CA LYS A 285 -11.44 12.65 10.73
C LYS A 285 -10.85 12.67 9.32
N LEU A 286 -10.78 13.86 8.72
CA LEU A 286 -10.09 14.07 7.45
C LEU A 286 -8.60 13.72 7.59
N PHE A 287 -7.91 14.28 8.59
CA PHE A 287 -6.48 14.04 8.88
C PHE A 287 -6.14 12.55 9.04
N SER A 288 -6.97 11.76 9.71
CA SER A 288 -6.76 10.30 9.82
C SER A 288 -7.09 9.54 8.52
N SER A 289 -8.01 10.04 7.69
CA SER A 289 -8.50 9.35 6.49
C SER A 289 -7.69 9.62 5.21
N PHE A 290 -6.70 10.52 5.25
CA PHE A 290 -5.97 10.91 4.03
C PHE A 290 -4.90 9.90 3.59
N TYR A 291 -5.10 9.36 2.38
CA TYR A 291 -4.02 8.88 1.53
C TYR A 291 -3.63 9.98 0.53
N VAL A 292 -2.42 9.88 -0.05
CA VAL A 292 -1.97 10.76 -1.13
C VAL A 292 -3.02 10.82 -2.24
N ASP A 293 -3.34 12.05 -2.68
CA ASP A 293 -4.40 12.44 -3.63
C ASP A 293 -5.82 12.72 -3.06
N ASN A 294 -5.99 12.72 -1.72
CA ASN A 294 -7.14 13.27 -1.00
C ASN A 294 -6.68 14.24 0.12
N CYS A 295 -7.27 15.40 0.42
CA CYS A 295 -8.24 16.25 -0.32
C CYS A 295 -7.82 17.75 -0.19
N GLY A 296 -8.16 18.60 -1.16
CA GLY A 296 -7.94 20.06 -1.10
C GLY A 296 -7.99 20.74 -2.48
N PHE A 297 -8.85 21.73 -2.64
CA PHE A 297 -9.19 22.43 -3.90
C PHE A 297 -9.93 21.57 -4.96
N SER A 298 -10.68 22.25 -5.84
CA SER A 298 -11.76 21.74 -6.73
C SER A 298 -11.95 20.23 -6.79
N LEU A 299 -12.93 19.75 -6.02
CA LEU A 299 -13.44 18.39 -6.05
C LEU A 299 -14.11 18.16 -7.42
N ARG A 300 -13.65 17.14 -8.16
CA ARG A 300 -14.25 16.79 -9.47
C ARG A 300 -15.61 16.08 -9.36
N GLY A 301 -15.92 15.58 -8.17
CA GLY A 301 -17.12 14.82 -7.85
C GLY A 301 -16.96 14.12 -6.50
N TRP A 302 -18.07 13.63 -5.96
CA TRP A 302 -18.11 12.74 -4.80
C TRP A 302 -18.56 11.37 -5.26
N GLU A 303 -17.96 10.32 -4.71
CA GLU A 303 -18.43 8.96 -4.93
C GLU A 303 -18.66 8.28 -3.59
N TYR A 304 -19.85 7.72 -3.41
CA TYR A 304 -20.36 7.17 -2.15
C TYR A 304 -21.17 5.88 -2.39
N THR A 305 -21.47 5.13 -1.32
CA THR A 305 -22.29 3.92 -1.37
C THR A 305 -23.70 4.19 -1.92
N HIS A 306 -24.25 3.22 -2.65
CA HIS A 306 -25.61 3.25 -3.21
C HIS A 306 -25.92 4.43 -4.16
N CYS A 307 -24.90 5.06 -4.75
CA CYS A 307 -25.09 6.09 -5.77
C CYS A 307 -25.70 5.51 -7.07
N GLU A 308 -26.73 6.16 -7.60
CA GLU A 308 -27.50 5.72 -8.78
C GLU A 308 -26.78 5.97 -10.14
N GLU A 309 -25.60 6.59 -10.13
CA GLU A 309 -24.87 6.95 -11.36
C GLU A 309 -24.31 5.74 -12.15
N PRO A 310 -24.17 5.87 -13.50
CA PRO A 310 -23.75 4.77 -14.36
C PRO A 310 -22.31 4.25 -14.12
N HIS A 311 -21.46 5.00 -13.41
CA HIS A 311 -20.12 4.56 -13.04
C HIS A 311 -20.16 3.77 -11.72
N GLN A 312 -20.56 2.50 -11.78
CA GLN A 312 -20.74 1.65 -10.59
C GLN A 312 -19.42 1.16 -9.95
N LEU A 313 -18.36 0.99 -10.76
CA LEU A 313 -17.06 0.46 -10.34
C LEU A 313 -15.98 1.55 -10.32
N THR A 314 -15.33 1.75 -9.16
CA THR A 314 -14.29 2.76 -9.00
C THR A 314 -13.01 2.22 -8.37
N SER A 315 -11.85 2.76 -8.76
CA SER A 315 -10.55 2.33 -8.24
C SER A 315 -10.26 3.00 -6.89
N VAL A 316 -10.09 2.21 -5.82
CA VAL A 316 -9.80 2.70 -4.46
C VAL A 316 -8.54 2.01 -3.93
N LEU A 317 -7.49 2.79 -3.67
CA LEU A 317 -6.22 2.34 -3.08
C LEU A 317 -5.58 1.08 -3.74
N GLY A 318 -5.85 0.88 -5.03
CA GLY A 318 -5.38 -0.26 -5.83
C GLY A 318 -6.37 -1.42 -5.99
N LEU A 319 -7.46 -1.42 -5.22
CA LEU A 319 -8.62 -2.29 -5.41
C LEU A 319 -9.65 -1.66 -6.37
N THR A 320 -10.67 -2.45 -6.69
CA THR A 320 -11.92 -2.00 -7.34
C THR A 320 -13.04 -2.06 -6.30
N TRP A 321 -13.83 -1.00 -6.19
CA TRP A 321 -14.99 -0.90 -5.31
C TRP A 321 -16.25 -0.85 -6.16
N ASP A 322 -17.18 -1.77 -5.90
CA ASP A 322 -18.54 -1.73 -6.40
C ASP A 322 -19.40 -0.95 -5.41
N LYS A 323 -19.86 0.24 -5.82
CA LYS A 323 -20.62 1.15 -4.94
C LYS A 323 -22.06 0.70 -4.73
N ARG A 324 -22.61 -0.15 -5.59
CA ARG A 324 -24.00 -0.61 -5.54
C ARG A 324 -24.16 -1.70 -4.49
N GLU A 325 -23.33 -2.72 -4.61
CA GLU A 325 -23.30 -3.89 -3.71
C GLU A 325 -22.41 -3.66 -2.47
N ASP A 326 -21.70 -2.53 -2.43
CA ASP A 326 -20.71 -2.14 -1.42
C ASP A 326 -19.61 -3.18 -1.14
N VAL A 327 -19.02 -3.72 -2.21
CA VAL A 327 -17.95 -4.74 -2.13
C VAL A 327 -16.63 -4.27 -2.74
N LEU A 328 -15.54 -4.70 -2.11
CA LEU A 328 -14.17 -4.55 -2.60
C LEU A 328 -13.75 -5.82 -3.37
N MET A 329 -13.02 -5.62 -4.46
CA MET A 329 -12.54 -6.64 -5.38
C MET A 329 -11.10 -6.36 -5.84
N LEU A 330 -10.35 -7.41 -6.19
CA LEU A 330 -9.01 -7.26 -6.77
C LEU A 330 -9.06 -6.77 -8.21
N LYS A 331 -8.03 -6.02 -8.63
CA LYS A 331 -7.93 -5.47 -9.99
C LYS A 331 -7.38 -6.50 -10.97
N CYS A 332 -8.25 -7.34 -11.51
CA CYS A 332 -7.86 -8.50 -12.33
C CYS A 332 -7.77 -8.27 -13.86
N SER A 333 -7.83 -7.02 -14.33
CA SER A 333 -8.03 -6.65 -15.75
C SER A 333 -6.88 -7.00 -16.72
N LYS A 334 -5.90 -7.82 -16.33
CA LYS A 334 -4.71 -8.20 -17.13
C LYS A 334 -4.33 -9.69 -17.01
N PHE A 335 -5.19 -10.53 -16.45
CA PHE A 335 -4.93 -11.96 -16.23
C PHE A 335 -5.68 -12.90 -17.21
N SER A 336 -6.24 -12.33 -18.28
CA SER A 336 -6.94 -13.05 -19.35
C SER A 336 -6.15 -13.16 -20.66
N GLU A 337 -4.93 -12.61 -20.71
CA GLU A 337 -4.07 -12.62 -21.92
C GLU A 337 -3.28 -13.93 -22.00
N ILE A 338 -3.22 -14.56 -23.19
CA ILE A 338 -2.39 -15.74 -23.39
C ILE A 338 -0.91 -15.34 -23.41
N ILE A 339 -0.10 -15.93 -22.51
CA ILE A 339 1.35 -15.71 -22.50
C ILE A 339 1.96 -16.45 -23.70
N LYS A 340 2.27 -15.69 -24.77
CA LYS A 340 2.91 -16.22 -25.99
C LYS A 340 4.43 -16.33 -25.87
N GLU A 341 5.03 -15.69 -24.87
CA GLU A 341 6.47 -15.71 -24.60
C GLU A 341 6.89 -17.01 -23.90
N LYS A 342 8.16 -17.39 -24.06
CA LYS A 342 8.81 -18.48 -23.30
C LYS A 342 8.87 -18.09 -21.83
N ILE A 343 8.50 -19.00 -20.91
CA ILE A 343 8.49 -18.68 -19.48
C ILE A 343 9.91 -18.66 -18.92
N THR A 344 10.28 -17.56 -18.28
CA THR A 344 11.55 -17.36 -17.54
C THR A 344 11.27 -16.98 -16.09
N LYS A 345 12.29 -17.05 -15.22
CA LYS A 345 12.17 -16.56 -13.83
C LYS A 345 11.71 -15.11 -13.76
N ARG A 346 12.24 -14.25 -14.64
CA ARG A 346 11.86 -12.83 -14.71
C ARG A 346 10.37 -12.67 -15.00
N ILE A 347 9.80 -13.50 -15.90
CA ILE A 347 8.37 -13.49 -16.23
C ILE A 347 7.53 -13.97 -15.04
N ILE A 348 7.90 -15.09 -14.41
CA ILE A 348 7.19 -15.63 -13.23
C ILE A 348 7.11 -14.56 -12.11
N LEU A 349 8.25 -13.94 -11.77
CA LEU A 349 8.31 -12.89 -10.76
C LEU A 349 7.51 -11.65 -11.16
N THR A 350 7.65 -11.19 -12.41
CA THR A 350 6.95 -10.00 -12.93
C THR A 350 5.44 -10.18 -12.91
N ILE A 351 4.94 -11.37 -13.25
CA ILE A 351 3.50 -11.68 -13.21
C ILE A 351 3.00 -11.78 -11.77
N SER A 352 3.76 -12.44 -10.89
CA SER A 352 3.43 -12.54 -9.46
C SER A 352 3.29 -11.15 -8.82
N HIS A 353 4.22 -10.24 -9.14
CA HIS A 353 4.20 -8.85 -8.65
C HIS A 353 3.13 -7.95 -9.30
N LYS A 354 2.39 -8.42 -10.32
CA LYS A 354 1.19 -7.70 -10.84
C LYS A 354 -0.03 -7.90 -9.93
N ILE A 355 -0.06 -8.92 -9.07
CA ILE A 355 -1.16 -9.15 -8.14
C ILE A 355 -1.04 -8.16 -6.98
N PHE A 356 -1.81 -7.08 -7.06
CA PHE A 356 -1.79 -6.00 -6.06
C PHE A 356 -2.83 -6.27 -4.98
N ASP A 357 -2.48 -7.14 -4.03
CA ASP A 357 -3.26 -7.40 -2.82
C ASP A 357 -2.60 -6.70 -1.63
N ARG A 358 -3.31 -5.75 -1.01
CA ARG A 358 -2.84 -4.94 0.12
C ARG A 358 -3.50 -5.26 1.45
N ILE A 359 -4.47 -6.18 1.46
CA ILE A 359 -5.13 -6.65 2.69
C ILE A 359 -4.77 -8.14 2.95
N GLY A 360 -4.62 -8.94 1.90
CA GLY A 360 -4.24 -10.35 1.99
C GLY A 360 -5.33 -11.35 1.57
N PHE A 361 -6.40 -10.89 0.92
CA PHE A 361 -7.53 -11.73 0.51
C PHE A 361 -7.16 -12.81 -0.52
N ALA A 362 -6.21 -12.52 -1.41
CA ALA A 362 -5.61 -13.49 -2.33
C ALA A 362 -4.21 -13.93 -1.90
N CYS A 363 -3.78 -13.59 -0.67
CA CYS A 363 -2.51 -14.03 -0.12
C CYS A 363 -2.28 -15.54 -0.27
N PRO A 364 -3.27 -16.44 -0.11
CA PRO A 364 -3.02 -17.87 -0.31
C PRO A 364 -2.66 -18.29 -1.75
N VAL A 365 -2.84 -17.44 -2.76
CA VAL A 365 -2.44 -17.72 -4.15
C VAL A 365 -1.02 -17.24 -4.46
N LEU A 366 -0.45 -16.35 -3.62
CA LEU A 366 0.86 -15.73 -3.83
C LEU A 366 2.10 -16.62 -3.53
N PRO A 367 2.08 -17.60 -2.61
CA PRO A 367 3.24 -18.47 -2.38
C PRO A 367 3.56 -19.36 -3.58
N TYR A 368 2.54 -19.87 -4.28
CA TYR A 368 2.68 -20.88 -5.34
C TYR A 368 3.74 -20.55 -6.40
N PRO A 369 3.76 -19.38 -7.06
CA PRO A 369 4.82 -19.03 -8.03
C PRO A 369 6.21 -18.88 -7.38
N LYS A 370 6.29 -18.54 -6.10
CA LYS A 370 7.57 -18.51 -5.37
C LYS A 370 8.08 -19.92 -5.07
N LEU A 371 7.20 -20.89 -4.80
CA LEU A 371 7.57 -22.30 -4.68
C LEU A 371 8.12 -22.83 -6.00
N LEU A 372 7.52 -22.47 -7.13
CA LEU A 372 8.09 -22.77 -8.45
C LEU A 372 9.47 -22.12 -8.63
N LEU A 373 9.67 -20.86 -8.27
CA LEU A 373 10.99 -20.21 -8.31
C LEU A 373 12.03 -20.88 -7.39
N GLN A 374 11.60 -21.52 -6.29
CA GLN A 374 12.46 -22.28 -5.38
C GLN A 374 12.95 -23.62 -5.96
N THR A 375 12.19 -24.28 -6.84
CA THR A 375 12.65 -25.55 -7.45
C THR A 375 13.71 -25.28 -8.52
N ILE A 376 13.49 -24.28 -9.39
CA ILE A 376 14.42 -23.89 -10.46
C ILE A 376 15.55 -22.97 -9.99
N ASN A 377 15.86 -22.99 -8.69
CA ASN A 377 16.52 -21.85 -8.07
C ASN A 377 17.95 -21.57 -8.57
N THR A 378 18.64 -22.57 -9.13
CA THR A 378 19.96 -22.51 -9.78
C THR A 378 19.97 -21.84 -11.16
N LEU A 379 18.83 -21.78 -11.84
CA LEU A 379 18.71 -21.26 -13.21
C LEU A 379 18.97 -19.74 -13.29
N GLU A 380 19.48 -19.26 -14.42
CA GLU A 380 19.61 -17.81 -14.66
C GLU A 380 18.26 -17.11 -14.88
N TRP A 381 18.22 -15.78 -14.68
CA TRP A 381 16.96 -15.02 -14.64
C TRP A 381 16.17 -14.99 -15.95
N ASP A 382 16.89 -15.01 -17.07
CA ASP A 382 16.36 -14.85 -18.43
C ASP A 382 16.39 -16.14 -19.24
N THR A 383 16.73 -17.27 -18.60
CA THR A 383 16.68 -18.60 -19.21
C THR A 383 15.28 -19.20 -19.10
N GLU A 384 14.90 -19.97 -20.12
CA GLU A 384 13.68 -20.74 -20.18
C GLU A 384 13.61 -21.79 -19.07
N VAL A 385 12.47 -21.89 -18.38
CA VAL A 385 12.27 -22.83 -17.28
C VAL A 385 12.00 -24.26 -17.79
N PRO A 386 12.26 -25.32 -16.99
CA PRO A 386 11.87 -26.69 -17.34
C PRO A 386 10.37 -26.82 -17.60
N GLN A 387 10.00 -27.71 -18.52
CA GLN A 387 8.63 -27.89 -19.01
C GLN A 387 7.61 -28.14 -17.89
N GLU A 388 7.96 -28.92 -16.87
CA GLU A 388 7.11 -29.19 -15.70
C GLU A 388 6.74 -27.89 -14.96
N VAL A 389 7.71 -26.99 -14.79
CA VAL A 389 7.56 -25.72 -14.08
C VAL A 389 6.81 -24.70 -14.93
N GLU A 390 7.00 -24.73 -16.26
CA GLU A 390 6.17 -23.97 -17.19
C GLU A 390 4.70 -24.41 -17.12
N GLN A 391 4.43 -25.72 -17.13
CA GLN A 391 3.07 -26.27 -17.10
C GLN A 391 2.33 -25.87 -15.81
N GLU A 392 2.94 -26.08 -14.64
CA GLU A 392 2.34 -25.69 -13.36
C GLU A 392 2.21 -24.16 -13.22
N PHE A 393 3.18 -23.37 -13.71
CA PHE A 393 3.05 -21.91 -13.74
C PHE A 393 1.89 -21.43 -14.62
N ARG A 394 1.74 -21.99 -15.83
CA ARG A 394 0.64 -21.66 -16.75
C ARG A 394 -0.71 -22.05 -16.17
N LYS A 395 -0.81 -23.23 -15.54
CA LYS A 395 -2.01 -23.72 -14.85
C LYS A 395 -2.44 -22.81 -13.69
N TRP A 396 -1.49 -22.26 -12.94
CA TRP A 396 -1.75 -21.23 -11.93
C TRP A 396 -2.15 -19.90 -12.56
N TYR A 397 -1.38 -19.41 -13.54
CA TYR A 397 -1.63 -18.12 -14.20
C TYR A 397 -3.03 -18.05 -14.83
N TYR A 398 -3.43 -19.08 -15.58
CA TYR A 398 -4.73 -19.12 -16.24
C TYR A 398 -5.91 -19.22 -15.26
N GLN A 399 -5.70 -19.51 -13.96
CA GLN A 399 -6.75 -19.44 -12.94
C GLN A 399 -6.87 -18.05 -12.28
N LEU A 400 -5.88 -17.16 -12.42
CA LEU A 400 -5.91 -15.83 -11.80
C LEU A 400 -7.07 -14.94 -12.26
N HIS A 401 -7.68 -15.23 -13.41
CA HIS A 401 -8.89 -14.53 -13.87
C HIS A 401 -10.09 -14.76 -12.93
N LEU A 402 -10.10 -15.84 -12.14
CA LEU A 402 -11.13 -16.15 -11.15
C LEU A 402 -11.01 -15.27 -9.89
N LEU A 403 -9.86 -14.62 -9.64
CA LEU A 403 -9.71 -13.69 -8.51
C LEU A 403 -10.69 -12.51 -8.53
N LYS A 404 -11.34 -12.23 -9.67
CA LYS A 404 -12.44 -11.25 -9.79
C LYS A 404 -13.71 -11.65 -9.02
N GLU A 405 -13.86 -12.94 -8.68
CA GLU A 405 -15.01 -13.51 -7.98
C GLU A 405 -14.89 -13.32 -6.46
N VAL A 406 -13.68 -13.04 -5.97
CA VAL A 406 -13.42 -12.66 -4.57
C VAL A 406 -13.99 -11.26 -4.32
N LYS A 407 -15.21 -11.24 -3.77
CA LYS A 407 -15.95 -10.04 -3.36
C LYS A 407 -16.04 -10.00 -1.84
N ILE A 408 -15.65 -8.88 -1.24
CA ILE A 408 -15.60 -8.74 0.22
C ILE A 408 -16.33 -7.47 0.64
N PRO A 409 -17.23 -7.50 1.64
CA PRO A 409 -17.91 -6.30 2.13
C PRO A 409 -16.92 -5.19 2.43
N ARG A 410 -17.16 -4.02 1.84
CA ARG A 410 -16.44 -2.81 2.25
C ARG A 410 -16.85 -2.52 3.69
N TRP A 411 -18.14 -2.36 3.98
CA TRP A 411 -18.57 -2.15 5.37
C TRP A 411 -18.34 -3.39 6.27
N ILE A 412 -17.53 -3.23 7.31
CA ILE A 412 -17.27 -4.25 8.35
C ILE A 412 -18.44 -4.41 9.33
N SER A 413 -19.38 -3.47 9.37
CA SER A 413 -20.54 -3.54 10.27
C SER A 413 -21.86 -3.66 9.53
N ASN A 414 -21.85 -4.15 8.29
CA ASN A 414 -23.05 -4.31 7.44
C ASN A 414 -24.14 -5.20 8.07
N SER A 415 -23.76 -6.02 9.04
CA SER A 415 -24.65 -6.92 9.79
C SER A 415 -24.96 -6.45 11.21
N TYR A 416 -24.76 -5.18 11.54
CA TYR A 416 -25.11 -4.64 12.86
C TYR A 416 -26.62 -4.58 13.09
N ARG A 417 -27.13 -5.57 13.82
CA ARG A 417 -28.11 -5.29 14.88
C ARG A 417 -27.37 -4.61 16.04
N ALA A 418 -28.07 -3.72 16.76
CA ALA A 418 -27.44 -2.79 17.72
C ALA A 418 -26.68 -3.48 18.89
N ASP A 419 -26.92 -4.77 19.11
CA ASP A 419 -26.45 -5.53 20.27
C ASP A 419 -25.28 -6.50 19.97
N ASN A 420 -24.82 -6.60 18.71
CA ASN A 420 -23.76 -7.54 18.35
C ASN A 420 -22.37 -7.01 18.76
N LYS A 421 -21.59 -7.84 19.47
CA LYS A 421 -20.16 -7.62 19.75
C LYS A 421 -19.31 -8.04 18.54
N ILE A 422 -18.32 -7.22 18.18
CA ILE A 422 -17.22 -7.65 17.29
C ILE A 422 -16.10 -8.24 18.13
N SER A 423 -15.55 -9.38 17.70
CA SER A 423 -14.26 -9.91 18.14
C SER A 423 -13.27 -9.99 16.98
N PHE A 424 -11.98 -9.85 17.28
CA PHE A 424 -10.89 -10.08 16.34
C PHE A 424 -10.25 -11.45 16.57
N HIS A 425 -10.02 -12.18 15.47
CA HIS A 425 -9.43 -13.52 15.50
C HIS A 425 -8.16 -13.52 14.63
N VAL A 426 -7.01 -13.71 15.27
CA VAL A 426 -5.68 -13.66 14.63
C VAL A 426 -5.12 -15.07 14.57
N PHE A 427 -5.07 -15.65 13.37
CA PHE A 427 -4.49 -16.96 13.13
C PHE A 427 -3.02 -16.84 12.76
N VAL A 428 -2.16 -17.65 13.38
CA VAL A 428 -0.72 -17.66 13.11
C VAL A 428 -0.24 -19.08 12.77
N ASP A 429 0.67 -19.16 11.80
CA ASP A 429 1.35 -20.38 11.34
C ASP A 429 2.71 -20.00 10.73
N ALA A 430 3.66 -20.95 10.66
CA ALA A 430 4.98 -20.77 10.08
C ALA A 430 5.47 -22.00 9.28
N SER A 431 5.44 -21.90 7.96
CA SER A 431 5.87 -22.98 7.06
C SER A 431 7.36 -22.92 6.67
N GLN A 432 8.05 -24.07 6.66
CA GLN A 432 9.40 -24.19 6.10
C GLN A 432 9.45 -24.15 4.56
N VAL A 433 8.35 -24.52 3.90
CA VAL A 433 8.21 -24.56 2.42
C VAL A 433 8.41 -23.17 1.80
N ALA A 434 8.36 -22.14 2.64
CA ALA A 434 8.32 -20.74 2.27
C ALA A 434 9.71 -20.09 2.00
N LYS A 435 10.82 -20.84 1.89
CA LYS A 435 12.19 -20.27 1.87
C LYS A 435 12.77 -20.05 0.46
N SER A 436 12.62 -18.85 -0.11
CA SER A 436 13.28 -18.45 -1.38
C SER A 436 14.79 -18.15 -1.26
N ARG A 437 15.56 -19.23 -1.07
CA ARG A 437 16.99 -19.37 -1.39
C ARG A 437 18.08 -18.73 -0.49
N VAL A 438 19.13 -19.54 -0.29
CA VAL A 438 20.53 -19.20 0.06
C VAL A 438 20.78 -18.09 1.09
N THR A 439 20.84 -18.49 2.37
CA THR A 439 21.81 -17.88 3.30
C THR A 439 22.21 -18.88 4.39
N PRO A 440 23.50 -19.15 4.63
CA PRO A 440 23.94 -19.86 5.81
C PRO A 440 24.15 -18.87 6.96
N ASN A 441 23.44 -19.05 8.08
CA ASN A 441 24.01 -19.08 9.44
C ASN A 441 22.91 -19.25 10.51
N LYS A 442 23.08 -20.27 11.37
CA LYS A 442 22.10 -20.76 12.37
C LYS A 442 20.72 -21.13 11.79
N LYS A 443 20.52 -22.44 11.56
CA LYS A 443 19.18 -23.00 11.29
C LYS A 443 18.23 -22.62 12.43
N MET A 444 17.22 -21.79 12.15
CA MET A 444 16.09 -21.61 13.07
C MET A 444 15.26 -22.89 13.12
N THR A 445 14.88 -23.31 14.33
CA THR A 445 13.96 -24.41 14.59
C THR A 445 12.53 -24.01 14.22
N ILE A 446 11.65 -24.98 13.96
CA ILE A 446 10.24 -24.73 13.65
C ILE A 446 9.55 -23.91 14.76
N PRO A 447 9.67 -24.26 16.07
CA PRO A 447 9.08 -23.47 17.14
C PRO A 447 9.54 -22.01 17.20
N ARG A 448 10.78 -21.71 16.79
CA ARG A 448 11.25 -20.32 16.71
C ARG A 448 10.66 -19.55 15.52
N LEU A 449 10.29 -20.23 14.43
CA LEU A 449 9.57 -19.62 13.31
C LEU A 449 8.10 -19.39 13.67
N GLU A 450 7.46 -20.34 14.33
CA GLU A 450 6.09 -20.22 14.86
C GLU A 450 6.01 -19.07 15.89
N LEU A 451 7.00 -18.93 16.78
CA LEU A 451 7.09 -17.81 17.72
C LEU A 451 7.27 -16.45 17.01
N LEU A 452 7.96 -16.41 15.86
CA LEU A 452 8.01 -15.20 15.04
C LEU A 452 6.65 -14.89 14.40
N ALA A 453 5.92 -15.91 13.91
CA ALA A 453 4.57 -15.72 13.39
C ALA A 453 3.62 -15.17 14.47
N ALA A 454 3.67 -15.72 15.69
CA ALA A 454 2.97 -15.20 16.86
C ALA A 454 3.35 -13.73 17.17
N THR A 455 4.65 -13.40 17.12
CA THR A 455 5.11 -12.01 17.33
C THR A 455 4.58 -11.06 16.25
N VAL A 456 4.62 -11.47 14.97
CA VAL A 456 4.12 -10.65 13.85
C VAL A 456 2.61 -10.46 13.92
N GLY A 457 1.84 -11.52 14.20
CA GLY A 457 0.39 -11.43 14.38
C GLY A 457 -0.01 -10.49 15.53
N SER A 458 0.75 -10.53 16.64
CA SER A 458 0.57 -9.62 17.77
C SER A 458 0.81 -8.15 17.39
N ARG A 459 1.92 -7.87 16.67
CA ARG A 459 2.24 -6.52 16.18
C ARG A 459 1.21 -6.00 15.17
N LEU A 460 0.75 -6.86 14.25
CA LEU A 460 -0.31 -6.54 13.29
C LEU A 460 -1.61 -6.15 14.00
N MET A 461 -2.08 -7.00 14.92
CA MET A 461 -3.35 -6.75 15.61
C MET A 461 -3.30 -5.46 16.43
N LYS A 462 -2.18 -5.21 17.11
CA LYS A 462 -1.95 -3.93 17.80
C LYS A 462 -2.08 -2.74 16.84
N SER A 463 -1.44 -2.79 15.67
CA SER A 463 -1.51 -1.73 14.65
C SER A 463 -2.92 -1.52 14.09
N ILE A 464 -3.73 -2.59 14.00
CA ILE A 464 -5.15 -2.53 13.63
C ILE A 464 -5.97 -1.83 14.74
N LEU A 465 -5.78 -2.19 16.01
CA LEU A 465 -6.47 -1.55 17.14
C LEU A 465 -6.12 -0.06 17.28
N GLU A 466 -4.85 0.31 17.03
CA GLU A 466 -4.39 1.71 17.02
C GLU A 466 -4.90 2.49 15.78
N THR A 467 -5.43 1.79 14.76
CA THR A 467 -5.91 2.36 13.49
C THR A 467 -7.41 2.70 13.49
N MET A 468 -8.22 1.98 14.29
CA MET A 468 -9.69 2.03 14.29
C MET A 468 -10.25 3.03 15.32
N GLU A 469 -11.41 3.64 15.06
CA GLU A 469 -12.00 4.60 16.01
C GLU A 469 -12.53 3.94 17.29
N ASN A 470 -12.98 2.68 17.21
CA ASN A 470 -13.31 1.84 18.37
C ASN A 470 -12.29 0.72 18.48
N ASN A 471 -11.65 0.60 19.65
CA ASN A 471 -10.57 -0.34 19.95
C ASN A 471 -10.84 -1.24 21.18
N GLN A 472 -12.08 -1.30 21.66
CA GLN A 472 -12.49 -2.06 22.85
C GLN A 472 -13.01 -3.47 22.54
N GLN A 473 -12.78 -3.99 21.33
CA GLN A 473 -13.21 -5.31 20.90
C GLN A 473 -12.43 -6.43 21.60
N GLU A 474 -13.07 -7.57 21.79
CA GLU A 474 -12.42 -8.79 22.27
C GLU A 474 -11.44 -9.31 21.20
N VAL A 475 -10.26 -9.80 21.61
CA VAL A 475 -9.20 -10.26 20.70
C VAL A 475 -8.76 -11.66 21.09
N TYR A 476 -8.65 -12.55 20.11
CA TYR A 476 -8.20 -13.92 20.27
C TYR A 476 -7.08 -14.25 19.28
N PHE A 477 -6.03 -14.89 19.76
CA PHE A 477 -4.89 -15.36 18.97
C PHE A 477 -4.94 -16.89 18.92
N TRP A 478 -4.79 -17.46 17.72
CA TRP A 478 -4.95 -18.88 17.46
C TRP A 478 -3.66 -19.45 16.86
N SER A 479 -3.11 -20.48 17.48
CA SER A 479 -1.96 -21.22 16.96
C SER A 479 -2.13 -22.72 17.15
N ASP A 480 -1.60 -23.50 16.23
CA ASP A 480 -1.40 -24.95 16.31
C ASP A 480 -0.11 -25.34 17.03
N SER A 481 0.80 -24.40 17.28
CA SER A 481 2.04 -24.65 18.02
C SER A 481 1.81 -24.68 19.53
N THR A 482 1.65 -25.88 20.08
CA THR A 482 1.56 -26.13 21.52
C THR A 482 2.81 -25.65 22.28
N ILE A 483 3.97 -25.66 21.63
CA ILE A 483 5.25 -25.18 22.18
C ILE A 483 5.20 -23.66 22.34
N VAL A 484 4.77 -22.91 21.31
CA VAL A 484 4.67 -21.44 21.36
C VAL A 484 3.62 -21.00 22.37
N LEU A 485 2.44 -21.63 22.40
CA LEU A 485 1.42 -21.37 23.41
C LEU A 485 1.98 -21.61 24.83
N THR A 486 2.71 -22.71 25.04
CA THR A 486 3.34 -22.99 26.34
C THR A 486 4.41 -21.96 26.73
N TRP A 487 5.22 -21.47 25.78
CA TRP A 487 6.19 -20.38 26.04
C TRP A 487 5.51 -19.04 26.37
N ILE A 488 4.38 -18.73 25.75
CA ILE A 488 3.60 -17.51 26.03
C ILE A 488 2.92 -17.63 27.40
N GLN A 489 2.37 -18.79 27.75
CA GLN A 489 1.67 -19.03 29.02
C GLN A 489 2.61 -19.18 30.22
N ARG A 490 3.71 -19.93 30.11
CA ARG A 490 4.63 -20.18 31.23
C ARG A 490 5.68 -19.08 31.36
N GLU A 491 5.74 -18.48 32.55
CA GLU A 491 6.86 -17.62 32.91
C GLU A 491 8.06 -18.47 33.31
N SER A 492 9.17 -18.37 32.57
CA SER A 492 10.38 -19.15 32.79
C SER A 492 11.60 -18.44 32.19
N GLN A 493 12.80 -18.83 32.63
CA GLN A 493 14.05 -18.33 32.06
C GLN A 493 14.35 -19.03 30.72
N TRP A 494 13.65 -18.62 29.68
CA TRP A 494 13.92 -19.06 28.31
C TRP A 494 15.27 -18.52 27.79
N ALA A 495 15.83 -19.17 26.77
CA ALA A 495 16.95 -18.67 26.00
C ALA A 495 16.63 -17.28 25.40
N THR A 496 17.63 -16.41 25.28
CA THR A 496 17.47 -14.96 24.99
C THR A 496 16.55 -14.66 23.80
N PHE A 497 16.59 -15.47 22.74
CA PHE A 497 15.72 -15.30 21.57
C PHE A 497 14.23 -15.49 21.94
N VAL A 498 13.90 -16.61 22.59
CA VAL A 498 12.53 -16.93 23.00
C VAL A 498 12.06 -15.96 24.06
N TRP A 499 12.89 -15.66 25.06
CA TRP A 499 12.56 -14.70 26.13
C TRP A 499 12.20 -13.33 25.57
N ASN A 500 13.02 -12.75 24.69
CA ASN A 500 12.75 -11.43 24.09
C ASN A 500 11.38 -11.38 23.38
N ARG A 501 11.01 -12.43 22.63
CA ARG A 501 9.77 -12.48 21.85
C ARG A 501 8.54 -12.78 22.71
N VAL A 502 8.66 -13.67 23.71
CA VAL A 502 7.61 -13.92 24.70
C VAL A 502 7.30 -12.65 25.51
N GLN A 503 8.32 -11.93 25.98
CA GLN A 503 8.13 -10.67 26.71
C GLN A 503 7.52 -9.58 25.84
N GLU A 504 7.86 -9.53 24.55
CA GLU A 504 7.21 -8.63 23.60
C GLU A 504 5.72 -8.97 23.42
N ILE A 505 5.37 -10.23 23.18
CA ILE A 505 3.98 -10.71 23.03
C ILE A 505 3.16 -10.40 24.29
N ARG A 506 3.68 -10.74 25.48
CA ARG A 506 3.05 -10.47 26.79
C ARG A 506 2.87 -8.98 27.09
N LYS A 507 3.67 -8.10 26.48
CA LYS A 507 3.55 -6.64 26.63
C LYS A 507 2.46 -6.03 25.74
N ILE A 508 2.05 -6.72 24.67
CA ILE A 508 1.09 -6.22 23.67
C ILE A 508 -0.20 -7.05 23.57
N THR A 509 -0.28 -8.20 24.25
CA THR A 509 -1.45 -9.08 24.32
C THR A 509 -1.65 -9.60 25.74
N ASN A 510 -2.90 -9.91 26.14
CA ASN A 510 -3.13 -10.75 27.32
C ASN A 510 -2.84 -12.21 26.97
N VAL A 511 -2.18 -12.93 27.88
CA VAL A 511 -1.89 -14.38 27.77
C VAL A 511 -3.17 -15.20 27.61
N GLU A 512 -4.27 -14.81 28.28
CA GLU A 512 -5.56 -15.51 28.24
C GLU A 512 -6.25 -15.45 26.86
N CYS A 513 -5.84 -14.52 25.99
CA CYS A 513 -6.33 -14.42 24.62
C CYS A 513 -5.74 -15.48 23.67
N TRP A 514 -4.71 -16.22 24.08
CA TRP A 514 -4.03 -17.21 23.26
C TRP A 514 -4.67 -18.59 23.38
N ARG A 515 -5.15 -19.11 22.25
CA ARG A 515 -5.92 -20.35 22.12
C ARG A 515 -5.24 -21.32 21.15
N TYR A 516 -5.48 -22.60 21.37
CA TYR A 516 -5.08 -23.65 20.46
C TYR A 516 -6.09 -23.81 19.32
N VAL A 517 -5.60 -24.06 18.11
CA VAL A 517 -6.39 -24.54 16.97
C VAL A 517 -5.69 -25.75 16.38
N PRO A 518 -6.35 -26.89 16.13
CA PRO A 518 -5.74 -28.00 15.40
C PRO A 518 -5.27 -27.54 14.01
N GLY A 519 -4.09 -27.95 13.55
CA GLY A 519 -3.53 -27.48 12.27
C GLY A 519 -4.43 -27.71 11.05
N VAL A 520 -5.26 -28.76 11.05
CA VAL A 520 -6.28 -29.02 10.00
C VAL A 520 -7.48 -28.05 10.03
N LEU A 521 -7.68 -27.37 11.16
CA LEU A 521 -8.67 -26.29 11.36
C LEU A 521 -8.02 -24.91 11.37
N ASN A 522 -6.69 -24.81 11.30
CA ASN A 522 -5.97 -23.54 11.26
C ASN A 522 -6.02 -22.99 9.84
N PRO A 523 -6.81 -21.94 9.56
CA PRO A 523 -6.92 -21.42 8.20
C PRO A 523 -5.58 -20.84 7.72
N ALA A 524 -4.67 -20.43 8.63
CA ALA A 524 -3.36 -19.86 8.29
C ALA A 524 -2.41 -20.84 7.56
N ASP A 525 -2.70 -22.14 7.59
CA ASP A 525 -2.00 -23.15 6.79
C ASP A 525 -2.16 -22.91 5.27
N LEU A 526 -3.31 -22.39 4.84
CA LEU A 526 -3.58 -22.12 3.42
C LEU A 526 -2.65 -21.04 2.83
N PRO A 527 -2.45 -19.86 3.45
CA PRO A 527 -1.43 -18.91 3.01
C PRO A 527 0.01 -19.32 3.33
N SER A 528 0.27 -20.24 4.28
CA SER A 528 1.65 -20.68 4.56
C SER A 528 2.17 -21.69 3.52
N ARG A 529 1.31 -22.59 3.04
CA ARG A 529 1.61 -23.58 1.98
C ARG A 529 1.36 -23.04 0.58
N GLY A 530 0.36 -22.18 0.42
CA GLY A 530 -0.13 -21.70 -0.87
C GLY A 530 -1.09 -22.68 -1.56
N CYS A 531 -1.95 -22.13 -2.41
CA CYS A 531 -2.98 -22.87 -3.13
C CYS A 531 -3.24 -22.30 -4.53
N THR A 532 -4.03 -23.02 -5.32
CA THR A 532 -4.55 -22.53 -6.60
C THR A 532 -5.73 -21.57 -6.39
N THR A 533 -6.03 -20.70 -7.36
CA THR A 533 -7.18 -19.79 -7.25
C THR A 533 -8.52 -20.52 -7.12
N LYS A 534 -8.67 -21.71 -7.73
CA LYS A 534 -9.87 -22.54 -7.53
C LYS A 534 -10.02 -22.97 -6.06
N GLN A 535 -8.94 -23.46 -5.44
CA GLN A 535 -8.94 -23.84 -4.02
C GLN A 535 -9.21 -22.66 -3.09
N LEU A 536 -8.71 -21.45 -3.41
CA LEU A 536 -9.02 -20.24 -2.66
C LEU A 536 -10.53 -19.93 -2.66
N ILE A 537 -11.19 -20.13 -3.79
CA ILE A 537 -12.64 -19.87 -3.96
C ILE A 537 -13.46 -20.95 -3.27
N GLU A 538 -13.07 -22.23 -3.43
CA GLU A 538 -13.72 -23.37 -2.77
C GLU A 538 -13.58 -23.30 -1.24
N SER A 539 -12.44 -22.82 -0.72
CA SER A 539 -12.23 -22.69 0.73
C SER A 539 -12.92 -21.48 1.37
N LYS A 540 -13.42 -20.53 0.57
CA LYS A 540 -14.01 -19.26 1.04
C LYS A 540 -13.14 -18.57 2.11
N TRP A 541 -11.82 -18.60 1.94
CA TRP A 541 -10.83 -18.14 2.95
C TRP A 541 -11.15 -16.77 3.59
N TRP A 542 -11.74 -15.85 2.83
CA TRP A 542 -12.12 -14.51 3.31
C TRP A 542 -13.38 -14.47 4.20
N GLU A 543 -14.15 -15.56 4.25
CA GLU A 543 -15.28 -15.80 5.17
C GLU A 543 -14.80 -16.49 6.46
N GLY A 544 -13.59 -17.05 6.49
CA GLY A 544 -13.08 -17.80 7.66
C GLY A 544 -13.84 -19.11 7.93
N PRO A 545 -13.39 -19.91 8.90
CA PRO A 545 -14.03 -21.20 9.21
C PRO A 545 -15.34 -21.05 10.00
N ASP A 546 -16.36 -21.84 9.63
CA ASP A 546 -17.72 -21.80 10.20
C ASP A 546 -17.80 -21.87 11.73
N TRP A 547 -16.86 -22.58 12.36
CA TRP A 547 -16.82 -22.74 13.81
C TRP A 547 -16.57 -21.43 14.57
N LEU A 548 -16.00 -20.39 13.92
CA LEU A 548 -15.78 -19.09 14.55
C LEU A 548 -17.08 -18.41 15.01
N TYR A 549 -18.18 -18.63 14.28
CA TYR A 549 -19.43 -17.91 14.46
C TYR A 549 -20.22 -18.28 15.71
N ASN A 550 -19.87 -19.38 16.39
CA ASN A 550 -20.37 -19.70 17.73
C ASN A 550 -19.19 -20.04 18.64
N SER A 551 -19.04 -19.31 19.75
CA SER A 551 -18.02 -19.56 20.76
C SER A 551 -18.09 -20.94 21.41
N GLU A 552 -19.25 -21.59 21.39
CA GLU A 552 -19.42 -22.97 21.87
C GLU A 552 -18.76 -24.01 20.93
N ASN A 553 -18.61 -23.68 19.65
CA ASN A 553 -18.00 -24.54 18.64
C ASN A 553 -16.48 -24.32 18.50
N TRP A 554 -15.90 -23.40 19.28
CA TRP A 554 -14.47 -23.11 19.23
C TRP A 554 -13.64 -24.33 19.68
N PRO A 555 -12.49 -24.62 19.03
CA PRO A 555 -11.63 -25.72 19.43
C PRO A 555 -11.25 -25.66 20.91
N THR A 556 -11.39 -26.80 21.60
CA THR A 556 -10.98 -26.95 23.00
C THR A 556 -9.48 -26.70 23.16
N SER A 557 -9.10 -25.85 24.12
CA SER A 557 -7.71 -25.51 24.41
C SER A 557 -6.90 -26.62 25.11
N GLU A 558 -7.40 -27.85 25.15
CA GLU A 558 -6.67 -28.99 25.68
C GLU A 558 -5.75 -29.58 24.61
N TYR A 559 -4.45 -29.52 24.85
CA TYR A 559 -3.44 -30.04 23.94
C TYR A 559 -2.29 -30.72 24.69
N TYR A 560 -1.68 -31.72 24.04
CA TYR A 560 -0.53 -32.43 24.60
C TYR A 560 0.73 -31.55 24.56
N ILE A 561 1.47 -31.54 25.66
CA ILE A 561 2.68 -30.74 25.84
C ILE A 561 3.92 -31.65 25.73
N ASN A 562 4.68 -31.55 24.64
CA ASN A 562 5.97 -32.21 24.54
C ASN A 562 7.03 -31.47 25.37
N ASN A 563 7.32 -31.96 26.58
CA ASN A 563 8.28 -31.32 27.48
C ASN A 563 9.72 -31.32 26.95
N GLU A 564 10.12 -32.23 26.05
CA GLU A 564 11.50 -32.30 25.53
C GLU A 564 11.85 -31.06 24.68
N ASP A 565 11.02 -30.73 23.69
CA ASP A 565 11.22 -29.58 22.81
C ASP A 565 11.17 -28.26 23.59
N ILE A 566 10.27 -28.14 24.57
CA ILE A 566 10.14 -26.95 25.42
C ILE A 566 11.38 -26.77 26.30
N ASN A 567 11.88 -27.84 26.91
CA ASN A 567 13.05 -27.81 27.78
C ASN A 567 14.35 -27.56 27.00
N SER A 568 14.39 -27.81 25.69
CA SER A 568 15.54 -27.52 24.83
C SER A 568 15.90 -26.02 24.75
N GLU A 569 14.92 -25.13 24.98
CA GLU A 569 15.07 -23.67 24.98
C GLU A 569 15.07 -23.07 26.40
N LEU A 570 15.12 -23.89 27.46
CA LEU A 570 15.45 -23.37 28.79
C LEU A 570 16.89 -22.84 28.81
N LYS A 571 17.09 -21.71 29.47
CA LYS A 571 18.42 -21.16 29.71
C LYS A 571 19.17 -22.13 30.61
N LYS A 572 20.16 -22.82 30.04
CA LYS A 572 21.05 -23.70 30.81
C LYS A 572 21.65 -22.91 31.97
N SER A 573 21.49 -23.41 33.19
CA SER A 573 22.21 -22.92 34.36
C SER A 573 23.71 -23.00 34.08
N ALA A 574 24.43 -21.93 34.40
CA ALA A 574 25.88 -21.83 34.24
C ALA A 574 26.61 -22.73 35.24
#